data_AF-A0A7X0AUA3-F1
#
_entry.id   AF-A0A7X0AUA3-F1
#
_cell.length_a   1.000
_cell.length_b   1.000
_cell.length_c   1.000
_cell.angle_alpha   90.00
_cell.angle_beta   90.00
_cell.angle_gamma   90.00
#
_symmetry.space_group_name_H-M   'P 1'
#
loop_
_entity.id
_entity.type
_entity.pdbx_description
1 polymer ?
#
loop_
_entity_poly.entity_id
_entity_poly.type
_entity_poly.pdbx_seq_one_letter_code
_entity_poly.pdbx_strand_id
1 'polypeptide(L)'
;MILLVLFLGTLAVWVYRDMTAYAAFKKAADTRVRQAFFRSWVVVSALLFGVGTIVALALLGRLPQLWQPPSEFAALASGDIVAPFREALADRVFLMFVGGAFLAGRLIPTLVHARLTRQSPTRPLRSAVPGDVQALLPRNGAERLWAAALSVNAGVTEELAFRLLLPLLITLVTGNPGVAFILSGAAFGLVHLYQGWAGVLATTLAGAVLSLLYLATGSLLAPILLHIAIDMFGLLVQPLLERWALEAGQRSRGHDADC
;
A
#
# COMPACT_ATOMS: atom_id res chain seq x y z
N MET A 1 -17.96 18.62 10.15
CA MET A 1 -19.01 17.67 9.73
C MET A 1 -19.18 17.58 8.20
N ILE A 2 -19.43 18.68 7.47
CA ILE A 2 -19.63 18.67 6.01
C ILE A 2 -18.48 17.97 5.25
N LEU A 3 -17.23 18.33 5.54
CA LEU A 3 -16.06 17.72 4.90
C LEU A 3 -15.95 16.21 5.14
N LEU A 4 -16.34 15.72 6.33
CA LEU A 4 -16.36 14.29 6.64
C LEU A 4 -17.39 13.56 5.76
N VAL A 5 -18.60 14.11 5.63
CA VAL A 5 -19.65 13.53 4.78
C VAL A 5 -19.20 13.50 3.31
N LEU A 6 -18.61 14.59 2.82
CA LEU A 6 -18.08 14.65 1.45
C LEU A 6 -16.96 13.64 1.21
N PHE A 7 -16.04 13.50 2.17
CA PHE A 7 -14.95 12.52 2.09
C PHE A 7 -15.51 11.09 2.07
N LEU A 8 -16.41 10.75 2.98
CA LEU A 8 -17.03 9.42 3.04
C LEU A 8 -17.87 9.10 1.80
N GLY A 9 -18.60 10.08 1.26
CA GLY A 9 -19.31 9.95 -0.01
C GLY A 9 -18.36 9.68 -1.18
N THR A 10 -17.24 10.42 -1.24
CA THR A 10 -16.19 10.20 -2.25
C THR A 10 -15.58 8.80 -2.12
N LEU A 11 -15.34 8.34 -0.89
CA LEU A 11 -14.83 7.00 -0.59
C LEU A 11 -15.79 5.91 -1.08
N ALA A 12 -17.09 6.04 -0.79
CA ALA A 12 -18.08 5.06 -1.20
C ALA A 12 -18.18 4.94 -2.74
N VAL A 13 -18.17 6.08 -3.43
CA VAL A 13 -18.13 6.12 -4.90
C VAL A 13 -16.83 5.49 -5.43
N TRP A 14 -15.70 5.79 -4.78
CA TRP A 14 -14.40 5.22 -5.13
C TRP A 14 -14.40 3.69 -5.02
N VAL A 15 -14.82 3.12 -3.88
CA VAL A 15 -14.89 1.67 -3.66
C VAL A 15 -15.69 0.99 -4.77
N TYR A 16 -16.88 1.48 -5.07
CA TYR A 16 -17.73 0.91 -6.11
C TYR A 16 -17.07 1.01 -7.50
N ARG A 17 -16.57 2.19 -7.85
CA ARG A 17 -15.89 2.43 -9.13
C ARG A 17 -14.68 1.52 -9.27
N ASP A 18 -13.88 1.38 -8.22
CA ASP A 18 -12.62 0.67 -8.30
C ASP A 18 -12.82 -0.84 -8.43
N MET A 19 -13.82 -1.42 -7.74
CA MET A 19 -14.22 -2.81 -7.95
C MET A 19 -14.62 -3.09 -9.40
N THR A 20 -15.42 -2.21 -10.01
CA THR A 20 -15.84 -2.37 -11.41
C THR A 20 -14.68 -2.17 -12.39
N ALA A 21 -13.84 -1.16 -12.17
CA ALA A 21 -12.66 -0.88 -12.97
C ALA A 21 -11.66 -2.04 -12.90
N TYR A 22 -11.43 -2.60 -11.71
CA TYR A 22 -10.53 -3.73 -11.52
C TYR A 22 -11.06 -5.00 -12.22
N ALA A 23 -12.36 -5.28 -12.13
CA ALA A 23 -12.97 -6.39 -12.84
C ALA A 23 -12.83 -6.27 -14.37
N ALA A 24 -12.92 -5.06 -14.92
CA ALA A 24 -12.67 -4.79 -16.33
C ALA A 24 -11.18 -4.91 -16.69
N PHE A 25 -10.29 -4.38 -15.84
CA PHE A 25 -8.84 -4.46 -16.00
C PHE A 25 -8.33 -5.91 -16.04
N LYS A 26 -8.89 -6.82 -15.23
CA LYS A 26 -8.56 -8.25 -15.28
C LYS A 26 -8.80 -8.88 -16.64
N LYS A 27 -9.82 -8.41 -17.36
CA LYS A 27 -10.18 -8.91 -18.70
C LYS A 27 -9.36 -8.25 -19.82
N ALA A 28 -8.60 -7.19 -19.52
CA ALA A 28 -7.83 -6.46 -20.52
C ALA A 28 -6.59 -7.26 -20.98
N ALA A 29 -6.62 -7.70 -22.25
CA ALA A 29 -5.48 -8.36 -22.90
C ALA A 29 -4.46 -7.33 -23.42
N ASP A 30 -4.93 -6.23 -24.02
CA ASP A 30 -4.08 -5.19 -24.61
C ASP A 30 -3.39 -4.32 -23.54
N THR A 31 -2.07 -4.20 -23.66
CA THR A 31 -1.23 -3.33 -22.83
C THR A 31 -1.66 -1.86 -22.89
N ARG A 32 -2.09 -1.34 -24.03
CA ARG A 32 -2.49 0.07 -24.16
C ARG A 32 -3.73 0.37 -23.32
N VAL A 33 -4.69 -0.56 -23.31
CA VAL A 33 -5.89 -0.48 -22.48
C VAL A 33 -5.52 -0.56 -21.00
N ARG A 34 -4.63 -1.48 -20.61
CA ARG A 34 -4.13 -1.59 -19.23
C ARG A 34 -3.42 -0.31 -18.76
N GLN A 35 -2.59 0.29 -19.61
CA GLN A 35 -1.93 1.57 -19.32
C GLN A 35 -2.94 2.71 -19.13
N ALA A 36 -4.04 2.72 -19.88
CA ALA A 36 -5.12 3.69 -19.68
C ALA A 36 -5.79 3.54 -18.30
N PHE A 37 -5.97 2.30 -17.81
CA PHE A 37 -6.43 2.05 -16.44
C PHE A 37 -5.44 2.60 -15.40
N PHE A 38 -4.15 2.24 -15.48
CA PHE A 38 -3.15 2.77 -14.56
C PHE A 38 -3.11 4.29 -14.54
N ARG A 39 -3.09 4.93 -15.72
CA ARG A 39 -3.13 6.39 -15.83
C ARG A 39 -4.40 6.96 -15.20
N SER A 40 -5.56 6.35 -15.46
CA SER A 40 -6.81 6.80 -14.85
C SER A 40 -6.78 6.67 -13.33
N TRP A 41 -6.23 5.59 -12.79
CA TRP A 41 -6.09 5.43 -11.35
C TRP A 41 -5.21 6.53 -10.79
N VAL A 42 -3.98 6.69 -11.30
CA VAL A 42 -3.03 7.74 -10.88
C VAL A 42 -3.67 9.13 -10.88
N VAL A 43 -4.30 9.53 -12.00
CA VAL A 43 -4.87 10.88 -12.12
C VAL A 43 -6.04 11.07 -11.17
N VAL A 44 -6.97 10.11 -11.11
CA VAL A 44 -8.19 10.27 -10.32
C VAL A 44 -7.87 10.21 -8.82
N SER A 45 -6.99 9.33 -8.37
CA SER A 45 -6.56 9.29 -6.96
C SER A 45 -5.76 10.53 -6.57
N ALA A 46 -4.86 11.03 -7.44
CA ALA A 46 -4.15 12.29 -7.23
C ALA A 46 -5.12 13.46 -7.00
N LEU A 47 -6.17 13.57 -7.83
CA LEU A 47 -7.15 14.64 -7.72
C LEU A 47 -8.05 14.48 -6.48
N LEU A 48 -8.62 13.30 -6.28
CA LEU A 48 -9.60 13.07 -5.20
C LEU A 48 -8.93 13.04 -3.82
N PHE A 49 -7.83 12.34 -3.68
CA PHE A 49 -7.20 12.08 -2.38
C PHE A 49 -5.94 12.91 -2.13
N GLY A 50 -5.21 13.31 -3.18
CA GLY A 50 -4.10 14.26 -3.04
C GLY A 50 -4.60 15.70 -2.94
N VAL A 51 -5.05 16.25 -4.08
CA VAL A 51 -5.54 17.63 -4.17
C VAL A 51 -6.75 17.84 -3.26
N GLY A 52 -7.70 16.91 -3.25
CA GLY A 52 -8.86 16.98 -2.36
C GLY A 52 -8.46 17.06 -0.88
N THR A 53 -7.39 16.36 -0.47
CA THR A 53 -6.89 16.47 0.91
C THR A 53 -6.28 17.83 1.19
N ILE A 54 -5.44 18.35 0.28
CA ILE A 54 -4.83 19.68 0.44
C ILE A 54 -5.91 20.76 0.50
N VAL A 55 -6.92 20.68 -0.35
CA VAL A 55 -8.07 21.62 -0.34
C VAL A 55 -8.84 21.51 0.96
N ALA A 56 -9.15 20.30 1.45
CA ALA A 56 -9.86 20.11 2.71
C ALA A 56 -9.06 20.70 3.89
N LEU A 57 -7.74 20.49 3.93
CA LEU A 57 -6.86 21.09 4.94
C LEU A 57 -6.81 22.62 4.83
N ALA A 58 -6.76 23.16 3.62
CA ALA A 58 -6.83 24.62 3.40
C ALA A 58 -8.13 25.21 3.92
N LEU A 59 -9.27 24.58 3.63
CA LEU A 59 -10.59 25.00 4.12
C LEU A 59 -10.70 24.92 5.66
N LEU A 60 -9.95 24.01 6.30
CA LEU A 60 -9.86 23.91 7.75
C LEU A 60 -8.85 24.88 8.38
N GLY A 61 -8.03 25.59 7.59
CA GLY A 61 -6.89 26.35 8.11
C GLY A 61 -5.81 25.46 8.72
N ARG A 62 -5.66 24.24 8.20
CA ARG A 62 -4.81 23.15 8.71
C ARG A 62 -3.73 22.68 7.70
N LEU A 63 -3.24 23.58 6.84
CA LEU A 63 -2.13 23.25 5.93
C LEU A 63 -0.80 22.91 6.64
N PRO A 64 -0.45 23.51 7.79
CA PRO A 64 0.77 23.11 8.51
C PRO A 64 0.80 21.62 8.88
N GLN A 65 -0.36 20.96 8.98
CA GLN A 65 -0.45 19.55 9.34
C GLN A 65 0.11 18.58 8.28
N LEU A 66 0.44 19.08 7.08
CA LEU A 66 1.23 18.32 6.11
C LEU A 66 2.65 18.00 6.61
N TRP A 67 3.16 18.79 7.56
CA TRP A 67 4.54 18.68 8.06
C TRP A 67 4.63 18.24 9.52
N GLN A 68 3.52 18.33 10.27
CA GLN A 68 3.47 17.98 11.69
C GLN A 68 2.10 17.40 12.05
N PRO A 69 1.99 16.47 13.02
CA PRO A 69 0.71 15.90 13.38
C PRO A 69 -0.23 16.94 13.99
N PRO A 70 -1.54 16.84 13.75
CA PRO A 70 -2.55 17.58 14.51
C PRO A 70 -2.34 17.40 16.03
N SER A 71 -2.49 18.48 16.81
CA SER A 71 -2.40 18.43 18.27
C SER A 71 -3.43 17.49 18.90
N GLU A 72 -4.54 17.28 18.20
CA GLU A 72 -5.61 16.35 18.54
C GLU A 72 -5.10 14.90 18.64
N PHE A 73 -3.98 14.57 17.99
CA PHE A 73 -3.38 13.24 18.02
C PHE A 73 -2.36 13.07 19.16
N ALA A 74 -2.01 14.14 19.89
CA ALA A 74 -0.92 14.12 20.87
C ALA A 74 -1.11 13.06 21.97
N ALA A 75 -2.33 12.97 22.53
CA ALA A 75 -2.63 11.99 23.58
C ALA A 75 -2.48 10.54 23.08
N LEU A 76 -2.85 10.26 21.82
CA LEU A 76 -2.66 8.94 21.23
C LEU A 76 -1.19 8.67 20.93
N ALA A 77 -0.45 9.67 20.43
CA ALA A 77 0.96 9.57 20.12
C ALA A 77 1.85 9.38 21.35
N SER A 78 1.42 9.84 22.53
CA SER A 78 2.10 9.60 23.81
C SER A 78 1.55 8.41 24.60
N GLY A 79 0.58 7.69 24.05
CA GLY A 79 -0.10 6.59 24.75
C GLY A 79 0.71 5.30 24.79
N ASP A 80 0.23 4.37 25.62
CA ASP A 80 0.91 3.11 25.97
C ASP A 80 1.14 2.15 24.78
N ILE A 81 0.45 2.36 23.66
CA ILE A 81 0.66 1.57 22.44
C ILE A 81 1.79 2.18 21.58
N VAL A 82 1.82 3.50 21.45
CA VAL A 82 2.74 4.20 20.54
C VAL A 82 4.12 4.38 21.18
N ALA A 83 4.19 4.63 22.49
CA ALA A 83 5.45 4.86 23.17
C ALA A 83 6.42 3.64 23.07
N PRO A 84 6.01 2.40 23.37
CA PRO A 84 6.88 1.24 23.20
C PRO A 84 7.28 1.01 21.74
N PHE A 85 6.37 1.26 20.80
CA PHE A 85 6.69 1.16 19.38
C PHE A 85 7.73 2.20 18.94
N ARG A 86 7.65 3.43 19.45
CA ARG A 86 8.66 4.48 19.20
C ARG A 86 10.03 4.10 19.75
N GLU A 87 10.07 3.55 20.97
CA GLU A 87 11.31 3.06 21.58
C GLU A 87 11.92 1.93 20.76
N ALA A 88 11.11 0.95 20.34
CA ALA A 88 11.56 -0.13 19.47
C ALA A 88 12.06 0.40 18.12
N LEU A 89 11.40 1.40 17.53
CA LEU A 89 11.85 2.04 16.28
C LEU A 89 13.20 2.76 16.43
N ALA A 90 13.52 3.28 17.63
CA ALA A 90 14.80 3.92 17.90
C ALA A 90 15.95 2.91 18.07
N ASP A 91 15.62 1.64 18.37
CA ASP A 91 16.59 0.56 18.50
C ASP A 91 17.03 0.05 17.12
N ARG A 92 18.31 0.31 16.79
CA ARG A 92 18.93 -0.10 15.52
C ARG A 92 18.99 -1.62 15.35
N VAL A 93 19.14 -2.38 16.43
CA VAL A 93 19.18 -3.84 16.39
C VAL A 93 17.79 -4.39 16.10
N PHE A 94 16.76 -3.82 16.73
CA PHE A 94 15.37 -4.14 16.43
C PHE A 94 15.01 -3.81 14.97
N LEU A 95 15.41 -2.64 14.47
CA LEU A 95 15.18 -2.26 13.07
C LEU A 95 15.86 -3.21 12.07
N MET A 96 17.10 -3.62 12.34
CA MET A 96 17.80 -4.60 11.50
C MET A 96 17.09 -5.96 11.55
N PHE A 97 16.60 -6.38 12.71
CA PHE A 97 15.86 -7.62 12.85
C PHE A 97 14.51 -7.59 12.12
N VAL A 98 13.73 -6.52 12.28
CA VAL A 98 12.43 -6.35 11.59
C VAL A 98 12.63 -6.19 10.09
N GLY A 99 13.62 -5.39 9.66
CA GLY A 99 13.99 -5.25 8.24
C GLY A 99 14.43 -6.60 7.66
N GLY A 100 15.26 -7.35 8.39
CA GLY A 100 15.69 -8.69 8.03
C GLY A 100 14.53 -9.68 7.96
N ALA A 101 13.60 -9.65 8.92
CA ALA A 101 12.41 -10.49 8.95
C ALA A 101 11.41 -10.15 7.84
N PHE A 102 11.25 -8.88 7.50
CA PHE A 102 10.41 -8.44 6.38
C PHE A 102 11.00 -8.88 5.04
N LEU A 103 12.31 -8.68 4.84
CA LEU A 103 13.03 -9.15 3.66
C LEU A 103 12.97 -10.68 3.58
N ALA A 104 13.23 -11.40 4.67
CA ALA A 104 13.14 -12.85 4.72
C ALA A 104 11.71 -13.35 4.49
N GLY A 105 10.70 -12.72 5.09
CA GLY A 105 9.29 -13.03 4.90
C GLY A 105 8.79 -12.79 3.48
N ARG A 106 9.53 -12.01 2.67
CA ARG A 106 9.25 -11.78 1.24
C ARG A 106 10.15 -12.64 0.33
N LEU A 107 11.41 -12.87 0.71
CA LEU A 107 12.39 -13.64 -0.06
C LEU A 107 12.21 -15.15 0.12
N ILE A 108 11.84 -15.64 1.31
CA ILE A 108 11.65 -17.08 1.55
C ILE A 108 10.47 -17.61 0.74
N PRO A 109 9.27 -16.98 0.74
CA PRO A 109 8.17 -17.47 -0.10
C PRO A 109 8.48 -17.41 -1.59
N THR A 110 9.23 -16.41 -2.05
CA THR A 110 9.63 -16.30 -3.47
C THR A 110 10.65 -17.39 -3.86
N LEU A 111 11.64 -17.67 -3.01
CA LEU A 111 12.60 -18.75 -3.22
C LEU A 111 11.96 -20.14 -3.10
N VAL A 112 11.06 -20.34 -2.12
CA VAL A 112 10.28 -21.58 -1.96
C VAL A 112 9.35 -21.77 -3.15
N HIS A 113 8.63 -20.73 -3.58
CA HIS A 113 7.80 -20.78 -4.78
C HIS A 113 8.64 -21.15 -6.00
N ALA A 114 9.78 -20.50 -6.22
CA ALA A 114 10.70 -20.81 -7.31
C ALA A 114 11.22 -22.26 -7.25
N ARG A 115 11.51 -22.81 -6.06
CA ARG A 115 11.89 -24.23 -5.91
C ARG A 115 10.76 -25.20 -6.20
N LEU A 116 9.53 -24.87 -5.79
CA LEU A 116 8.36 -25.72 -6.03
C LEU A 116 7.87 -25.64 -7.49
N THR A 117 7.98 -24.49 -8.14
CA THR A 117 7.62 -24.31 -9.57
C THR A 117 8.72 -24.78 -10.51
N ARG A 118 9.98 -24.87 -10.06
CA ARG A 118 11.03 -25.63 -10.76
C ARG A 118 10.58 -27.06 -11.08
N GLN A 119 9.69 -27.67 -10.30
CA GLN A 119 9.18 -29.02 -10.57
C GLN A 119 8.02 -29.05 -11.60
N SER A 120 7.52 -27.91 -12.07
CA SER A 120 6.43 -27.83 -13.07
C SER A 120 6.51 -26.53 -13.89
N PRO A 121 7.12 -26.55 -15.10
CA PRO A 121 7.43 -25.36 -15.91
C PRO A 121 6.22 -24.52 -16.37
N THR A 122 5.00 -25.02 -16.18
CA THR A 122 3.77 -24.42 -16.69
C THR A 122 3.03 -23.55 -15.68
N ARG A 123 3.53 -23.42 -14.44
CA ARG A 123 2.85 -22.63 -13.40
C ARG A 123 3.07 -21.12 -13.61
N PRO A 124 2.00 -20.31 -13.73
CA PRO A 124 2.12 -18.87 -13.86
C PRO A 124 2.70 -18.26 -12.58
N LEU A 125 3.51 -17.20 -12.72
CA LEU A 125 4.05 -16.39 -11.62
C LEU A 125 2.88 -15.91 -10.73
N ARG A 126 2.86 -16.32 -9.47
CA ARG A 126 1.84 -15.88 -8.49
C ARG A 126 2.42 -14.76 -7.65
N SER A 127 1.65 -13.69 -7.47
CA SER A 127 1.98 -12.67 -6.46
C SER A 127 2.09 -13.32 -5.08
N ALA A 128 3.14 -13.01 -4.31
CA ALA A 128 3.21 -13.39 -2.89
C ALA A 128 2.48 -12.41 -1.96
N VAL A 129 1.85 -11.36 -2.51
CA VAL A 129 0.96 -10.49 -1.75
C VAL A 129 -0.40 -11.18 -1.62
N PRO A 130 -0.95 -11.33 -0.40
CA PRO A 130 -2.27 -11.90 -0.19
C PRO A 130 -3.37 -11.10 -0.93
N GLY A 131 -4.31 -11.82 -1.55
CA GLY A 131 -5.44 -11.22 -2.28
C GLY A 131 -5.37 -11.38 -3.80
N ASP A 132 -6.44 -10.96 -4.48
CA ASP A 132 -6.57 -10.96 -5.93
C ASP A 132 -5.83 -9.75 -6.52
N VAL A 133 -4.49 -9.80 -6.53
CA VAL A 133 -3.63 -8.71 -7.05
C VAL A 133 -2.79 -9.12 -8.26
N GLN A 134 -2.87 -10.38 -8.69
CA GLN A 134 -2.02 -10.93 -9.76
C GLN A 134 -2.18 -10.16 -11.08
N ALA A 135 -3.38 -9.64 -11.36
CA ALA A 135 -3.62 -8.88 -12.58
C ALA A 135 -2.89 -7.53 -12.61
N LEU A 136 -2.51 -6.98 -11.45
CA LEU A 136 -1.76 -5.72 -11.35
C LEU A 136 -0.29 -5.86 -11.75
N LEU A 137 0.24 -7.08 -11.81
CA LEU A 137 1.63 -7.30 -12.18
C LEU A 137 1.89 -6.76 -13.61
N PRO A 138 2.87 -5.85 -13.78
CA PRO A 138 3.14 -5.22 -15.06
C PRO A 138 3.77 -6.22 -16.04
N ARG A 139 3.28 -6.23 -17.28
CA ARG A 139 3.68 -7.21 -18.31
C ARG A 139 4.88 -6.76 -19.15
N ASN A 140 5.14 -5.47 -19.23
CA ASN A 140 6.16 -4.86 -20.10
C ASN A 140 6.73 -3.57 -19.47
N GLY A 141 7.70 -2.93 -20.14
CA GLY A 141 8.35 -1.73 -19.63
C GLY A 141 7.42 -0.54 -19.39
N ALA A 142 6.46 -0.32 -20.30
CA ALA A 142 5.50 0.77 -20.17
C ALA A 142 4.55 0.56 -18.98
N GLU A 143 4.04 -0.66 -18.80
CA GLU A 143 3.25 -1.00 -17.61
C GLU A 143 4.07 -0.88 -16.31
N ARG A 144 5.37 -1.20 -16.33
CA ARG A 144 6.24 -1.01 -15.15
C ARG A 144 6.39 0.45 -14.76
N LEU A 145 6.54 1.36 -15.73
CA LEU A 145 6.60 2.80 -15.47
C LEU A 145 5.29 3.29 -14.82
N TRP A 146 4.15 2.83 -15.33
CA TRP A 146 2.85 3.18 -14.77
C TRP A 146 2.58 2.56 -13.39
N ALA A 147 3.01 1.32 -13.16
CA ALA A 147 2.97 0.70 -11.84
C ALA A 147 3.84 1.47 -10.84
N ALA A 148 5.04 1.90 -11.25
CA ALA A 148 5.90 2.75 -10.42
C ALA A 148 5.22 4.09 -10.10
N ALA A 149 4.65 4.76 -11.10
CA ALA A 149 3.91 5.99 -10.89
C ALA A 149 2.71 5.81 -9.95
N LEU A 150 2.00 4.68 -10.08
CA LEU A 150 0.89 4.33 -9.19
C LEU A 150 1.37 4.09 -7.76
N SER A 151 2.46 3.37 -7.54
CA SER A 151 3.05 3.14 -6.22
C SER A 151 3.47 4.45 -5.54
N VAL A 152 4.11 5.37 -6.27
CA VAL A 152 4.44 6.71 -5.73
C VAL A 152 3.17 7.47 -5.41
N ASN A 153 2.20 7.49 -6.32
CA ASN A 153 0.95 8.19 -6.11
C ASN A 153 0.21 7.64 -4.88
N ALA A 154 -0.03 6.33 -4.80
CA ALA A 154 -0.76 5.68 -3.73
C ALA A 154 -0.09 5.97 -2.38
N GLY A 155 1.23 5.77 -2.28
CA GLY A 155 1.98 6.06 -1.07
C GLY A 155 1.90 7.53 -0.62
N VAL A 156 1.70 8.50 -1.52
CA VAL A 156 1.46 9.90 -1.13
C VAL A 156 -0.02 10.12 -0.80
N THR A 157 -0.92 9.82 -1.74
CA THR A 157 -2.33 10.21 -1.65
C THR A 157 -3.08 9.45 -0.58
N GLU A 158 -2.76 8.17 -0.38
CA GLU A 158 -3.43 7.35 0.64
C GLU A 158 -2.93 7.71 2.05
N GLU A 159 -1.66 8.02 2.24
CA GLU A 159 -1.17 8.47 3.54
C GLU A 159 -1.76 9.83 3.94
N LEU A 160 -1.83 10.77 2.99
CA LEU A 160 -2.52 12.05 3.21
C LEU A 160 -4.00 11.84 3.60
N ALA A 161 -4.69 10.95 2.90
CA ALA A 161 -6.11 10.70 3.12
C ALA A 161 -6.39 9.94 4.42
N PHE A 162 -5.68 8.84 4.69
CA PHE A 162 -6.02 7.89 5.74
C PHE A 162 -5.20 8.04 7.03
N ARG A 163 -4.04 8.70 6.99
CA ARG A 163 -3.22 8.93 8.21
C ARG A 163 -3.38 10.34 8.72
N LEU A 164 -3.67 11.30 7.83
CA LEU A 164 -3.91 12.68 8.20
C LEU A 164 -5.40 13.05 8.16
N LEU A 165 -5.99 13.17 6.96
CA LEU A 165 -7.28 13.86 6.81
C LEU A 165 -8.45 13.13 7.47
N LEU A 166 -8.67 11.86 7.13
CA LEU A 166 -9.82 11.11 7.63
C LEU A 166 -9.79 10.96 9.17
N PRO A 167 -8.66 10.56 9.80
CA PRO A 167 -8.57 10.55 11.26
C PRO A 167 -8.81 11.93 11.87
N LEU A 168 -8.29 13.01 11.26
CA LEU A 168 -8.53 14.37 11.74
C LEU A 168 -10.02 14.73 11.68
N LEU A 169 -10.66 14.50 10.53
CA LEU A 169 -12.08 14.80 10.34
C LEU A 169 -12.99 14.03 11.32
N ILE A 170 -12.67 12.76 11.58
CA ILE A 170 -13.41 11.96 12.57
C ILE A 170 -13.13 12.48 13.98
N THR A 171 -11.88 12.78 14.33
CA THR A 171 -11.51 13.31 15.65
C THR A 171 -12.20 14.64 15.94
N LEU A 172 -12.33 15.52 14.95
CA LEU A 172 -13.05 16.79 15.08
C LEU A 172 -14.56 16.62 15.33
N VAL A 173 -15.13 15.45 15.03
CA VAL A 173 -16.55 15.14 15.29
C VAL A 173 -16.72 14.34 16.58
N THR A 174 -15.83 13.39 16.87
CA THR A 174 -15.95 12.46 18.00
C THR A 174 -15.21 12.91 19.26
N GLY A 175 -14.24 13.80 19.12
CA GLY A 175 -13.28 14.14 20.18
C GLY A 175 -12.31 13.01 20.53
N ASN A 176 -12.31 11.89 19.79
CA ASN A 176 -11.54 10.70 20.14
C ASN A 176 -10.62 10.25 18.97
N PRO A 177 -9.31 10.53 19.05
CA PRO A 177 -8.36 10.13 18.02
C PRO A 177 -8.18 8.62 17.91
N GLY A 178 -8.31 7.87 19.01
CA GLY A 178 -8.21 6.40 18.97
C GLY A 178 -9.30 5.77 18.11
N VAL A 179 -10.56 6.19 18.31
CA VAL A 179 -11.69 5.78 17.46
C VAL A 179 -11.47 6.21 16.01
N ALA A 180 -10.95 7.41 15.80
CA ALA A 180 -10.69 7.94 14.47
C ALA A 180 -9.67 7.10 13.67
N PHE A 181 -8.56 6.69 14.30
CA PHE A 181 -7.56 5.84 13.65
C PHE A 181 -8.07 4.42 13.40
N ILE A 182 -8.89 3.85 14.30
CA ILE A 182 -9.53 2.54 14.07
C ILE A 182 -10.46 2.60 12.86
N LEU A 183 -11.35 3.60 12.80
CA LEU A 183 -12.28 3.77 11.69
C LEU A 183 -11.57 4.09 10.38
N SER A 184 -10.53 4.92 10.41
CA SER A 184 -9.72 5.20 9.22
C SER A 184 -8.97 3.96 8.73
N GLY A 185 -8.42 3.14 9.64
CA GLY A 185 -7.78 1.87 9.29
C GLY A 185 -8.74 0.87 8.65
N ALA A 186 -9.96 0.76 9.18
CA ALA A 186 -11.01 -0.06 8.57
C ALA A 186 -11.41 0.47 7.18
N ALA A 187 -11.57 1.79 7.03
CA ALA A 187 -11.86 2.42 5.74
C ALA A 187 -10.74 2.18 4.72
N PHE A 188 -9.47 2.22 5.16
CA PHE A 188 -8.30 1.91 4.33
C PHE A 188 -8.33 0.45 3.83
N GLY A 189 -8.70 -0.50 4.69
CA GLY A 189 -8.92 -1.88 4.25
C GLY A 189 -10.05 -2.01 3.22
N LEU A 190 -11.16 -1.32 3.45
CA LEU A 190 -12.35 -1.41 2.59
C LEU A 190 -12.14 -0.82 1.19
N VAL A 191 -11.28 0.20 1.01
CA VAL A 191 -10.94 0.67 -0.35
C VAL A 191 -10.18 -0.38 -1.17
N HIS A 192 -9.63 -1.40 -0.52
CA HIS A 192 -8.97 -2.54 -1.16
C HIS A 192 -9.88 -3.75 -1.36
N LEU A 193 -11.21 -3.59 -1.22
CA LEU A 193 -12.16 -4.70 -1.37
C LEU A 193 -12.08 -5.40 -2.74
N TYR A 194 -11.60 -4.72 -3.79
CA TYR A 194 -11.35 -5.31 -5.10
C TYR A 194 -10.30 -6.45 -5.07
N GLN A 195 -9.44 -6.49 -4.03
CA GLN A 195 -8.46 -7.56 -3.79
C GLN A 195 -9.06 -8.78 -3.07
N GLY A 196 -10.35 -8.73 -2.70
CA GLY A 196 -11.01 -9.71 -1.85
C GLY A 196 -10.62 -9.59 -0.37
N TRP A 197 -11.29 -10.36 0.49
CA TRP A 197 -11.16 -10.24 1.95
C TRP A 197 -9.75 -10.46 2.51
N ALA A 198 -8.96 -11.33 1.87
CA ALA A 198 -7.56 -11.50 2.25
C ALA A 198 -6.74 -10.23 2.02
N GLY A 199 -6.99 -9.51 0.91
CA GLY A 199 -6.37 -8.22 0.62
C GLY A 199 -6.86 -7.12 1.58
N VAL A 200 -8.16 -7.10 1.90
CA VAL A 200 -8.71 -6.19 2.93
C VAL A 200 -8.01 -6.37 4.27
N LEU A 201 -7.85 -7.61 4.74
CA LEU A 201 -7.18 -7.88 6.01
C LEU A 201 -5.70 -7.48 5.95
N ALA A 202 -4.99 -7.87 4.88
CA ALA A 202 -3.58 -7.57 4.71
C ALA A 202 -3.31 -6.05 4.67
N THR A 203 -4.13 -5.30 3.92
CA THR A 203 -4.02 -3.84 3.81
C THR A 203 -4.47 -3.13 5.10
N THR A 204 -5.47 -3.64 5.82
CA THR A 204 -5.83 -3.13 7.16
C THR A 204 -4.66 -3.26 8.14
N LEU A 205 -3.99 -4.42 8.18
CA LEU A 205 -2.84 -4.65 9.06
C LEU A 205 -1.64 -3.80 8.66
N ALA A 206 -1.30 -3.75 7.37
CA ALA A 206 -0.26 -2.86 6.86
C ALA A 206 -0.58 -1.39 7.21
N GLY A 207 -1.85 -1.02 7.10
CA GLY A 207 -2.30 0.31 7.41
C GLY A 207 -2.27 0.67 8.89
N ALA A 208 -2.45 -0.30 9.78
CA ALA A 208 -2.24 -0.13 11.22
C ALA A 208 -0.75 0.13 11.52
N VAL A 209 0.16 -0.63 10.90
CA VAL A 209 1.61 -0.42 11.03
C VAL A 209 2.02 0.97 10.55
N LEU A 210 1.52 1.42 9.39
CA LEU A 210 1.78 2.76 8.86
C LEU A 210 1.23 3.87 9.78
N SER A 211 0.08 3.63 10.44
CA SER A 211 -0.48 4.57 11.41
C SER A 211 0.37 4.65 12.69
N LEU A 212 0.87 3.52 13.18
CA LEU A 212 1.82 3.50 14.30
C LEU A 212 3.12 4.21 13.93
N LEU A 213 3.63 3.98 12.72
CA LEU A 213 4.82 4.67 12.22
C LEU A 213 4.61 6.19 12.14
N TYR A 214 3.45 6.64 11.66
CA TYR A 214 3.09 8.05 11.64
C TYR A 214 3.08 8.67 13.06
N LEU A 215 2.36 8.04 13.99
CA LEU A 215 2.22 8.55 15.36
C LEU A 215 3.53 8.49 16.16
N ALA A 216 4.35 7.48 15.91
CA ALA A 216 5.64 7.32 16.58
C ALA A 216 6.68 8.33 16.08
N THR A 217 6.72 8.59 14.77
CA THR A 217 7.70 9.51 14.14
C THR A 217 7.24 10.96 14.13
N GLY A 218 5.93 11.21 14.23
CA GLY A 218 5.36 12.54 14.05
C GLY A 218 5.55 13.09 12.62
N SER A 219 5.77 12.23 11.63
CA SER A 219 6.03 12.64 10.25
C SER A 219 5.28 11.77 9.27
N LEU A 220 4.54 12.38 8.34
CA LEU A 220 3.91 11.66 7.23
C LEU A 220 4.93 11.12 6.22
N LEU A 221 6.14 11.68 6.18
CA LEU A 221 7.15 11.24 5.24
C LEU A 221 7.57 9.78 5.49
N ALA A 222 7.67 9.37 6.75
CA ALA A 222 8.04 8.01 7.12
C ALA A 222 7.06 6.93 6.57
N PRO A 223 5.74 7.00 6.82
CA PRO A 223 4.79 6.07 6.24
C PRO A 223 4.66 6.23 4.72
N ILE A 224 4.77 7.44 4.15
CA ILE A 224 4.78 7.63 2.68
C ILE A 224 5.92 6.81 2.05
N LEU A 225 7.15 6.97 2.53
CA LEU A 225 8.30 6.27 1.97
C LEU A 225 8.20 4.75 2.15
N LEU A 226 7.72 4.30 3.32
CA LEU A 226 7.53 2.87 3.57
C LEU A 226 6.43 2.28 2.69
N HIS A 227 5.31 2.98 2.49
CA HIS A 227 4.22 2.54 1.63
C HIS A 227 4.70 2.44 0.16
N ILE A 228 5.37 3.48 -0.35
CA ILE A 228 5.96 3.44 -1.70
C ILE A 228 6.91 2.24 -1.84
N ALA A 229 7.75 2.00 -0.84
CA ALA A 229 8.69 0.88 -0.86
C ALA A 229 7.96 -0.49 -0.87
N ILE A 230 6.90 -0.65 -0.09
CA ILE A 230 6.08 -1.86 -0.06
C ILE A 230 5.49 -2.15 -1.45
N ASP A 231 4.89 -1.15 -2.08
CA ASP A 231 4.23 -1.28 -3.38
C ASP A 231 5.23 -1.53 -4.51
N MET A 232 6.31 -0.76 -4.55
CA MET A 232 7.40 -0.94 -5.52
C MET A 232 8.00 -2.33 -5.41
N PHE A 233 8.22 -2.81 -4.17
CA PHE A 233 8.74 -4.15 -3.96
C PHE A 233 7.77 -5.21 -4.48
N GLY A 234 6.48 -5.10 -4.16
CA GLY A 234 5.46 -6.06 -4.57
C GLY A 234 5.20 -6.10 -6.08
N LEU A 235 5.15 -4.93 -6.73
CA LEU A 235 4.78 -4.83 -8.15
C LEU A 235 5.98 -4.93 -9.11
N LEU A 236 7.17 -4.50 -8.67
CA LEU A 236 8.34 -4.40 -9.56
C LEU A 236 9.46 -5.36 -9.18
N VAL A 237 9.92 -5.32 -7.93
CA VAL A 237 11.13 -6.06 -7.52
C VAL A 237 10.86 -7.55 -7.42
N GLN A 238 9.83 -7.94 -6.67
CA GLN A 238 9.51 -9.33 -6.41
C GLN A 238 9.27 -10.15 -7.71
N PRO A 239 8.44 -9.69 -8.67
CA PRO A 239 8.21 -10.44 -9.91
C PRO A 239 9.47 -10.55 -10.80
N LEU A 240 10.43 -9.62 -10.66
CA LEU A 240 11.71 -9.72 -11.35
C LEU A 240 12.61 -10.78 -10.69
N LEU A 241 12.66 -10.82 -9.35
CA LEU A 241 13.41 -11.83 -8.61
C LEU A 241 12.88 -13.24 -8.89
N GLU A 242 11.55 -13.42 -8.93
CA GLU A 242 10.93 -14.71 -9.26
C GLU A 242 11.30 -15.17 -10.68
N ARG A 243 11.25 -14.28 -11.67
CA ARG A 243 11.67 -14.57 -13.05
C ARG A 243 13.14 -14.99 -13.12
N TRP A 244 14.02 -14.22 -12.51
CA TRP A 244 15.45 -14.52 -12.47
C TRP A 244 15.74 -15.89 -11.82
N ALA A 245 15.07 -16.20 -10.71
CA ALA A 245 15.27 -17.47 -9.99
C ALA A 245 14.82 -18.70 -10.79
N LEU A 246 13.76 -18.55 -11.60
CA LEU A 246 13.29 -19.57 -12.53
C LEU A 246 14.28 -19.80 -13.67
N GLU A 247 14.73 -18.73 -14.33
CA GLU A 247 15.71 -18.80 -15.42
C GLU A 247 17.05 -19.40 -14.96
N ALA A 248 17.54 -19.00 -13.78
CA ALA A 248 18.75 -19.57 -13.18
C ALA A 248 18.61 -21.08 -12.93
N GLY A 249 17.42 -21.55 -12.53
CA GLY A 249 17.14 -22.97 -12.30
C GLY A 249 16.92 -23.82 -13.55
N GLN A 250 16.62 -23.19 -14.69
CA GLN A 250 16.55 -23.86 -15.98
C GLN A 250 17.96 -24.04 -16.57
N ARG A 251 18.81 -23.01 -16.48
CA ARG A 251 20.22 -23.06 -16.92
C ARG A 251 21.03 -24.17 -16.25
N SER A 252 20.87 -24.36 -14.94
CA SER A 252 21.58 -25.42 -14.22
C SER A 252 21.15 -26.83 -14.68
N ARG A 253 19.85 -27.03 -14.98
CA ARG A 253 19.34 -28.34 -15.43
C ARG A 253 19.69 -28.68 -16.88
N GLY A 254 19.81 -27.69 -17.75
CA GLY A 254 20.31 -27.92 -19.12
C GLY A 254 21.75 -28.43 -19.10
N HIS A 255 22.59 -27.86 -18.23
CA HIS A 255 23.97 -28.29 -18.07
C HIS A 255 24.10 -29.75 -17.58
N ASP A 256 23.28 -30.16 -16.60
CA ASP A 256 23.29 -31.53 -16.07
C ASP A 256 22.71 -32.57 -17.04
N ALA A 257 21.90 -32.16 -18.03
CA ALA A 257 21.30 -33.06 -19.02
C ALA A 257 22.20 -33.33 -20.24
N ASP A 258 23.20 -32.47 -20.46
CA ASP A 258 24.17 -32.56 -21.56
C ASP A 258 25.47 -33.29 -21.15
N CYS A 259 25.56 -33.79 -19.91
CA CYS A 259 26.66 -34.61 -19.37
C CYS A 259 26.25 -36.07 -19.19
#